data_AF-V7PW43-F1
#
_entry.id   AF-V7PW43-F1
#
_cell.length_a   1.000
_cell.length_b   1.000
_cell.length_c   1.000
_cell.angle_alpha   90.00
_cell.angle_beta   90.00
_cell.angle_gamma   90.00
#
_symmetry.space_group_name_H-M   'P 1'
#
loop_
_entity.id
_entity.type
_entity.pdbx_description
1 polymer ?
#
loop_
_entity_poly.entity_id
_entity_poly.type
_entity_poly.pdbx_seq_one_letter_code
_entity_poly.pdbx_strand_id
1 'polypeptide(L)'
;MINIAYAAKDNVEGIITYFNGLIGNFVIPFLITLAVLGFVYGVVKFYMNPDNEEGRKKGKEFIIWGLIAMFVIVAMWGLVRIIGNTFIDDFKLDKPSITPNGQSD
;
A
#
# COMPACT_ATOMS: atom_id res chain seq x y z
N MET A 1 24.94 11.22 33.75
CA MET A 1 25.47 10.37 32.67
C MET A 1 24.58 10.56 31.46
N ILE A 2 25.13 11.05 30.33
CA ILE A 2 24.36 11.29 29.10
C ILE A 2 24.14 9.94 28.44
N ASN A 3 22.88 9.51 28.32
CA ASN A 3 22.53 8.20 27.81
C ASN A 3 22.52 8.23 26.27
N ILE A 4 23.68 7.92 25.69
CA ILE A 4 23.93 7.79 24.25
C ILE A 4 23.03 6.75 23.55
N ALA A 5 22.32 5.90 24.30
CA ALA A 5 21.36 4.95 23.75
C ALA A 5 20.11 5.60 23.14
N TYR A 6 19.68 6.78 23.63
CA TYR A 6 18.49 7.47 23.09
C TYR A 6 18.81 8.24 21.80
N ALA A 7 19.99 8.84 21.68
CA ALA A 7 20.38 9.56 20.47
C ALA A 7 20.56 8.64 19.25
N ALA A 8 21.10 7.43 19.43
CA ALA A 8 21.18 6.46 18.33
C ALA A 8 19.80 5.91 17.94
N LYS A 9 18.90 5.71 18.92
CA LYS A 9 17.52 5.27 18.69
C LYS A 9 16.75 6.26 17.83
N ASP A 10 16.80 7.55 18.14
CA ASP A 10 16.09 8.59 17.37
C ASP A 10 16.59 8.72 15.92
N ASN A 11 17.90 8.55 15.68
CA ASN A 11 18.47 8.61 14.33
C ASN A 11 18.13 7.37 13.49
N VAL A 12 18.21 6.17 14.07
CA VAL A 12 17.86 4.92 13.37
C VAL A 12 16.35 4.84 13.13
N GLU A 13 15.54 5.20 14.12
CA GLU A 13 14.08 5.25 14.01
C GLU A 13 13.62 6.33 13.01
N GLY A 14 14.31 7.47 12.97
CA GLY A 14 14.10 8.52 11.97
C GLY A 14 14.40 8.07 10.53
N ILE A 15 15.50 7.33 10.31
CA ILE A 15 15.82 6.78 8.99
C ILE A 15 14.78 5.74 8.57
N ILE A 16 14.41 4.82 9.47
CA ILE A 16 13.42 3.77 9.16
C ILE A 16 12.05 4.38 8.85
N THR A 17 11.64 5.39 9.61
CA THR A 17 10.36 6.08 9.40
C THR A 17 10.37 6.93 8.13
N TYR A 18 11.49 7.56 7.80
CA TYR A 18 11.66 8.28 6.53
C TYR A 18 11.56 7.33 5.32
N PHE A 19 12.24 6.18 5.37
CA PHE A 19 12.17 5.19 4.30
C PHE A 19 10.77 4.55 4.18
N ASN A 20 10.14 4.18 5.30
CA ASN A 20 8.77 3.66 5.29
C ASN A 20 7.77 4.69 4.76
N GLY A 21 7.91 5.96 5.12
CA GLY A 21 7.10 7.06 4.62
C GLY A 21 7.30 7.28 3.11
N LEU A 22 8.54 7.24 2.63
CA LEU A 22 8.86 7.40 1.21
C LEU A 22 8.28 6.25 0.37
N ILE A 23 8.43 5.00 0.83
CA ILE A 23 7.94 3.82 0.13
C ILE A 23 6.41 3.78 0.15
N GLY A 24 5.80 3.95 1.32
CA GLY A 24 4.35 3.88 1.48
C GLY A 24 3.61 4.97 0.72
N ASN A 25 4.13 6.20 0.75
CA ASN A 25 3.42 7.37 0.22
C ASN A 25 3.75 7.68 -1.25
N PHE A 26 4.86 7.13 -1.78
CA PHE A 26 5.31 7.43 -3.14
C PHE A 26 5.42 6.18 -4.01
N VAL A 27 6.06 5.11 -3.52
CA VAL A 27 6.33 3.90 -4.32
C VAL A 27 5.06 3.08 -4.55
N ILE A 28 4.24 2.88 -3.51
CA ILE A 28 2.98 2.12 -3.64
C ILE A 28 2.01 2.77 -4.64
N PRO A 29 1.63 4.07 -4.53
CA PRO A 29 0.71 4.68 -5.49
C PRO A 29 1.29 4.72 -6.91
N PHE A 30 2.61 4.86 -7.05
CA PHE A 30 3.28 4.79 -8.34
C PHE A 30 3.16 3.41 -9.01
N LEU A 31 3.39 2.32 -8.26
CA LEU A 31 3.23 0.95 -8.78
C LEU A 31 1.79 0.64 -9.17
N ILE A 32 0.81 1.07 -8.36
CA ILE A 32 -0.62 0.92 -8.68
C ILE A 32 -0.95 1.67 -9.97
N THR A 33 -0.45 2.90 -10.13
CA THR A 33 -0.65 3.70 -11.34
C THR A 33 -0.08 2.99 -12.57
N LEU A 34 1.14 2.46 -12.48
CA LEU A 34 1.78 1.68 -13.55
C LEU A 34 1.01 0.40 -13.89
N ALA A 35 0.51 -0.31 -12.88
CA ALA A 35 -0.31 -1.50 -13.07
C ALA A 35 -1.62 -1.18 -13.79
N VAL A 36 -2.30 -0.08 -13.42
CA VAL A 36 -3.52 0.39 -14.08
C VAL A 36 -3.25 0.80 -15.53
N LEU A 37 -2.16 1.54 -15.79
CA LEU A 37 -1.77 1.88 -17.16
C LEU A 37 -1.49 0.61 -18.01
N GLY A 38 -0.76 -0.36 -17.44
CA GLY A 38 -0.49 -1.63 -18.11
C GLY A 38 -1.77 -2.43 -18.40
N PHE A 39 -2.72 -2.43 -17.47
CA PHE A 39 -4.03 -3.03 -17.65
C PHE A 39 -4.81 -2.39 -18.80
N VAL A 40 -4.91 -1.05 -18.82
CA VAL A 40 -5.60 -0.30 -19.89
C VAL A 40 -4.95 -0.56 -21.25
N TYR A 41 -3.61 -0.54 -21.31
CA TYR A 41 -2.88 -0.84 -22.54
C TYR A 41 -3.14 -2.27 -23.04
N GLY A 42 -3.20 -3.25 -22.14
CA GLY A 42 -3.54 -4.64 -22.46
C GLY A 42 -4.94 -4.80 -23.06
N VAL A 43 -5.94 -4.12 -22.48
CA VAL A 43 -7.32 -4.13 -22.98
C VAL A 43 -7.43 -3.47 -24.35
N VAL A 44 -6.79 -2.31 -24.54
CA VAL A 44 -6.81 -1.58 -25.82
C VAL A 44 -6.15 -2.41 -26.92
N LYS A 45 -5.00 -3.04 -26.65
CA LYS A 45 -4.30 -3.88 -27.63
C LYS A 45 -5.13 -5.09 -28.08
N PHE A 46 -5.96 -5.65 -27.20
CA PHE A 46 -6.90 -6.70 -27.56
C PHE A 46 -8.02 -6.20 -28.48
N TYR A 47 -8.57 -5.03 -28.19
CA TYR A 47 -9.68 -4.47 -28.96
C TYR A 47 -9.26 -4.03 -30.38
N MET A 48 -8.01 -3.59 -30.56
CA MET A 48 -7.51 -3.11 -31.85
C MET A 48 -7.19 -4.22 -32.89
N ASN A 49 -7.27 -5.52 -32.55
CA ASN A 49 -7.05 -6.63 -33.50
C ASN A 49 -8.27 -7.56 -33.63
N PRO A 50 -9.39 -7.10 -34.21
CA PRO A 50 -10.62 -7.89 -34.32
C PRO A 50 -10.57 -9.01 -35.38
N ASP A 51 -9.76 -8.87 -36.43
CA ASP A 51 -9.85 -9.70 -37.64
C ASP A 51 -8.99 -10.98 -37.66
N ASN A 52 -8.23 -11.26 -36.58
CA ASN A 52 -7.40 -12.45 -36.50
C ASN A 52 -7.86 -13.35 -35.33
N GLU A 53 -8.37 -14.55 -35.64
CA GLU A 53 -8.85 -15.52 -34.64
C GLU A 53 -7.76 -15.87 -33.61
N GLU A 54 -6.49 -15.91 -34.00
CA GLU A 54 -5.37 -16.11 -33.07
C GLU A 54 -5.15 -14.91 -32.13
N GLY A 55 -5.28 -13.69 -32.67
CA GLY A 55 -5.21 -12.46 -31.88
C GLY A 55 -6.32 -12.38 -30.83
N ARG A 56 -7.50 -12.88 -31.18
CA ARG A 56 -8.66 -12.94 -30.29
C ARG A 56 -8.49 -13.95 -29.15
N LYS A 57 -7.85 -15.10 -29.40
CA LYS A 57 -7.51 -16.05 -28.33
C LYS A 57 -6.48 -15.46 -27.37
N LYS A 58 -5.38 -14.92 -27.92
CA LYS A 58 -4.29 -14.34 -27.11
C LYS A 58 -4.74 -13.16 -26.26
N GLY A 59 -5.55 -12.25 -26.80
CA GLY A 59 -5.97 -11.10 -25.99
C GLY A 59 -7.12 -11.40 -25.01
N LYS A 60 -7.95 -12.43 -25.24
CA LYS A 60 -8.84 -12.95 -24.19
C LYS A 60 -8.04 -13.46 -22.99
N GLU A 61 -6.98 -14.23 -23.27
CA GLU A 61 -6.07 -14.73 -22.25
C GLU A 61 -5.40 -13.57 -21.49
N PHE A 62 -4.94 -12.54 -22.23
CA PHE A 62 -4.34 -11.34 -21.64
C PHE A 62 -5.30 -10.57 -20.73
N ILE A 63 -6.59 -10.47 -21.08
CA ILE A 63 -7.61 -9.83 -20.23
C ILE A 63 -7.82 -10.62 -18.94
N ILE A 64 -7.89 -11.95 -19.02
CA ILE A 64 -8.04 -12.80 -17.84
C ILE A 64 -6.85 -12.62 -16.89
N TRP A 65 -5.63 -12.64 -17.43
CA TRP A 65 -4.42 -12.35 -16.65
C TRP A 65 -4.40 -10.94 -16.05
N GLY A 66 -4.85 -9.94 -16.81
CA GLY A 66 -4.99 -8.56 -16.32
C GLY A 66 -6.02 -8.43 -15.20
N LEU A 67 -7.16 -9.13 -15.31
CA LEU A 67 -8.22 -9.14 -14.30
C LEU A 67 -7.74 -9.83 -13.01
N ILE A 68 -7.01 -10.93 -13.12
CA ILE A 68 -6.40 -11.62 -11.97
C ILE A 68 -5.39 -10.70 -11.27
N ALA A 69 -4.52 -10.02 -12.02
CA ALA A 69 -3.56 -9.08 -11.45
C ALA A 69 -4.26 -7.93 -10.71
N MET A 70 -5.32 -7.36 -11.29
CA MET A 70 -6.12 -6.31 -10.65
C MET A 70 -6.79 -6.81 -9.37
N PHE A 71 -7.37 -8.01 -9.41
CA PHE A 71 -8.02 -8.63 -8.25
C PHE A 71 -7.04 -8.83 -7.09
N VAL A 72 -5.82 -9.33 -7.36
CA VAL A 72 -4.80 -9.57 -6.32
C VAL A 72 -4.34 -8.27 -5.66
N ILE A 73 -4.10 -7.21 -6.43
CA ILE A 73 -3.66 -5.90 -5.89
C ILE A 73 -4.72 -5.33 -4.93
N VAL A 74 -5.99 -5.34 -5.36
CA VAL A 74 -7.12 -4.83 -4.56
C VAL A 74 -7.35 -5.72 -3.33
N ALA A 75 -7.32 -7.04 -3.49
CA ALA A 75 -7.51 -7.99 -2.39
C ALA A 75 -6.41 -7.86 -1.33
N MET A 76 -5.15 -7.73 -1.74
CA MET A 76 -4.02 -7.53 -0.82
C MET A 76 -4.17 -6.21 -0.05
N TRP A 77 -4.48 -5.10 -0.72
CA TRP A 77 -4.61 -3.81 -0.05
C TRP A 77 -5.82 -3.76 0.88
N GLY A 78 -6.95 -4.35 0.46
CA GLY A 78 -8.14 -4.51 1.30
C GLY A 78 -7.86 -5.36 2.54
N LEU A 79 -7.16 -6.48 2.37
CA LEU A 79 -6.79 -7.37 3.47
C LEU A 79 -5.81 -6.69 4.45
N VAL A 80 -4.77 -6.03 3.94
CA VAL A 80 -3.81 -5.27 4.77
C VAL A 80 -4.52 -4.20 5.58
N ARG A 81 -5.49 -3.49 5.00
CA ARG A 81 -6.25 -2.46 5.70
C ARG A 81 -7.15 -3.05 6.79
N ILE A 82 -7.82 -4.17 6.53
CA ILE A 82 -8.65 -4.85 7.53
C ILE A 82 -7.79 -5.34 8.70
N ILE A 83 -6.69 -6.03 8.40
CA ILE A 83 -5.78 -6.53 9.44
C ILE A 83 -5.14 -5.36 10.21
N GLY A 84 -4.72 -4.31 9.52
CA GLY A 84 -4.16 -3.11 10.15
C GLY A 84 -5.16 -2.46 11.12
N ASN A 85 -6.38 -2.19 10.66
CA ASN A 85 -7.39 -1.54 11.47
C ASN A 85 -7.84 -2.41 12.67
N THR A 86 -7.97 -3.73 12.49
CA THR A 86 -8.48 -4.60 13.56
C THR A 86 -7.41 -4.98 14.59
N PHE A 87 -6.16 -5.17 14.19
CA PHE A 87 -5.13 -5.67 15.11
C PHE A 87 -4.16 -4.58 15.61
N ILE A 88 -4.03 -3.44 14.92
CA ILE A 88 -3.06 -2.38 15.26
C ILE A 88 -3.72 -1.21 15.99
N ASP A 89 -4.96 -0.84 15.65
CA ASP A 89 -5.63 0.31 16.28
C ASP A 89 -6.22 -0.03 17.66
N ASP A 90 -6.68 -1.27 17.87
CA ASP A 90 -7.19 -1.72 19.18
C ASP A 90 -6.09 -1.76 20.25
N PHE A 91 -4.82 -1.98 19.88
CA PHE A 91 -3.67 -1.89 20.80
C PHE A 91 -3.34 -0.45 21.20
N LYS A 92 -3.90 0.56 20.53
CA LYS A 92 -3.68 2.00 20.83
C LYS A 92 -4.71 2.60 21.79
N LEU A 93 -5.61 1.80 22.36
CA LEU A 93 -6.72 2.28 23.21
C LEU A 93 -6.42 2.43 24.70
N ASP A 94 -5.16 2.34 25.13
CA ASP A 94 -4.74 2.81 26.45
C ASP A 94 -3.62 3.85 26.31
N LYS A 95 -4.01 5.03 25.83
CA LYS A 95 -3.22 6.24 26.13
C LYS A 95 -3.64 6.64 27.55
N PRO A 96 -2.81 6.46 28.59
CA PRO A 96 -3.15 6.97 29.90
C PRO A 96 -3.35 8.48 29.77
N SER A 97 -4.57 8.94 30.02
CA SER A 97 -4.88 10.35 30.15
C SER A 97 -4.19 10.84 31.42
N ILE A 98 -2.92 11.24 31.30
CA ILE A 98 -2.29 12.16 32.23
C ILE A 98 -3.01 13.50 32.10
N THR A 99 -4.21 13.59 32.68
CA THR A 99 -4.77 14.89 33.04
C THR A 99 -3.83 15.42 34.12
N PRO A 100 -3.16 16.57 33.92
CA PRO A 100 -2.50 17.24 35.04
C PRO A 100 -3.61 17.65 36.00
N ASN A 101 -3.83 16.82 37.03
CA ASN A 101 -4.62 17.18 38.19
C ASN A 101 -3.88 18.35 38.86
N GLY A 102 -4.29 19.57 38.49
CA GLY A 102 -3.60 20.81 38.85
C GLY A 102 -3.91 22.02 37.93
N GLN A 103 -4.97 21.98 37.13
CA GLN A 103 -5.59 23.19 36.53
C GLN A 103 -6.90 23.47 37.29
N SER A 104 -6.79 23.41 38.62
CA SER A 104 -7.77 23.63 39.69
C SER A 104 -7.81 24.96 40.43
N ASP A 105 -6.79 25.82 40.31
CA ASP A 105 -6.58 26.92 41.25
C ASP A 105 -5.68 28.03 40.68
#